data_AF-A0A5T1M9Q6-F1
#
_entry.id   AF-A0A5T1M9Q6-F1
#
_cell.length_a   1.000
_cell.length_b   1.000
_cell.length_c   1.000
_cell.angle_alpha   90.00
_cell.angle_beta   90.00
_cell.angle_gamma   90.00
#
_symmetry.space_group_name_H-M   'P 1'
#
loop_
_entity.id
_entity.type
_entity.pdbx_description
1 polymer ?
#
loop_
_entity_poly.entity_id
_entity_poly.type
_entity_poly.pdbx_seq_one_letter_code
_entity_poly.pdbx_strand_id
1 'polypeptide(L)'
;MKFVSVEQAIKDLQAGKMLVMVDAEDRENEGDLIFPAQFSTQEKVNFMIKEARGVVCVALDETLAKKFELPLMVPKNTSNHETAFTITVDAKDATTGVSAYERNMTIQIFADDNAKASDFVRPGHINPLIAKKGGVLERTGHTEGTVDLCKLAGLKGACVICEIVKDNGDMARREDLEIFCQKHDLNMIAVSDLIEYRLKHESLIKLEEKSQSVLAGFKAEKFIFSDHNQTQHIAFSFKELKKCENVKFHISGSDFELLTSDKFSKLLEQIKFLSENGGVIVFMQGEKSSTTQYKNYGIGAQILRYFGIEEIKLLSQSCDKDYIGLEGFGLNLKACNFN
;
A
#
# COMPACT_ATOMS: atom_id res chain seq x y z
N MET A 1 5.61 22.85 2.13
CA MET A 1 5.91 22.25 3.47
C MET A 1 6.50 20.86 3.21
N LYS A 2 7.53 20.42 3.94
CA LYS A 2 8.16 19.13 3.65
C LYS A 2 7.43 18.00 4.38
N PHE A 3 7.25 16.87 3.71
CA PHE A 3 6.79 15.63 4.35
C PHE A 3 7.62 15.33 5.61
N VAL A 4 6.96 14.79 6.63
CA VAL A 4 7.66 14.24 7.79
C VAL A 4 8.07 12.80 7.50
N SER A 5 9.12 12.33 8.19
CA SER A 5 9.50 10.92 8.09
C SER A 5 8.44 10.02 8.73
N VAL A 6 8.43 8.73 8.34
CA VAL A 6 7.51 7.74 8.91
C VAL A 6 7.71 7.61 10.42
N GLU A 7 8.94 7.68 10.91
CA GLU A 7 9.24 7.65 12.34
C GLU A 7 8.65 8.85 13.10
N GLN A 8 8.65 10.03 12.48
CA GLN A 8 8.02 11.21 13.07
C GLN A 8 6.49 11.09 13.05
N ALA A 9 5.91 10.59 11.95
CA ALA A 9 4.48 10.33 11.87
C ALA A 9 4.01 9.29 12.91
N ILE A 10 4.81 8.24 13.14
CA ILE A 10 4.58 7.26 14.21
C ILE A 10 4.52 7.96 15.59
N LYS A 11 5.50 8.81 15.91
CA LYS A 11 5.51 9.57 17.18
C LYS A 11 4.31 10.49 17.31
N ASP A 12 3.90 11.14 16.22
CA ASP A 12 2.74 12.04 16.23
C ASP A 12 1.44 11.26 16.47
N LEU A 13 1.26 10.08 15.87
CA LEU A 13 0.14 9.19 16.14
C LEU A 13 0.14 8.69 17.59
N GLN A 14 1.29 8.31 18.13
CA GLN A 14 1.42 7.91 19.54
C GLN A 14 1.04 9.02 20.51
N ALA A 15 1.31 10.28 20.15
CA ALA A 15 0.86 11.46 20.88
C ALA A 15 -0.61 11.82 20.61
N GLY A 16 -1.32 11.05 19.78
CA GLY A 16 -2.71 11.28 19.39
C GLY A 16 -2.92 12.50 18.51
N LYS A 17 -1.89 13.01 17.83
CA LYS A 17 -2.04 14.13 16.89
C LYS A 17 -2.79 13.72 15.63
N MET A 18 -3.41 14.70 14.97
CA MET A 18 -3.92 14.53 13.61
C MET A 18 -2.77 14.71 12.61
N LEU A 19 -2.83 13.97 11.50
CA LEU A 19 -1.91 14.11 10.36
C LEU A 19 -2.71 14.22 9.06
N VAL A 20 -2.05 14.67 8.00
CA VAL A 20 -2.56 14.53 6.64
C VAL A 20 -1.79 13.41 5.93
N MET A 21 -2.51 12.42 5.41
CA MET A 21 -1.94 11.35 4.58
C MET A 21 -2.34 11.56 3.13
N VAL A 22 -1.36 11.51 2.23
CA VAL A 22 -1.59 11.63 0.78
C VAL A 22 -1.22 10.34 0.06
N ASP A 23 -1.95 10.02 -1.00
CA ASP A 23 -1.61 8.95 -1.92
C ASP A 23 -0.87 9.48 -3.16
N ALA A 24 -0.62 8.61 -4.13
CA ALA A 24 0.10 8.96 -5.35
C ALA A 24 -0.78 9.79 -6.31
N GLU A 25 -0.14 10.67 -7.10
CA GLU A 25 -0.83 11.53 -8.07
C GLU A 25 -1.61 10.75 -9.15
N ASP A 26 -1.18 9.53 -9.46
CA ASP A 26 -1.82 8.64 -10.44
C ASP A 26 -2.89 7.71 -9.83
N ARG A 27 -3.19 7.86 -8.52
CA ARG A 27 -4.25 7.13 -7.81
C ARG A 27 -5.47 8.03 -7.57
N GLU A 28 -5.75 8.47 -6.34
CA GLU A 28 -6.85 9.40 -6.04
C GLU A 28 -6.35 10.86 -6.07
N ASN A 29 -5.05 11.07 -5.82
CA ASN A 29 -4.38 12.38 -5.73
C ASN A 29 -5.02 13.26 -4.65
N GLU A 30 -5.36 12.65 -3.51
CA GLU A 30 -6.14 13.25 -2.43
C GLU A 30 -5.43 13.15 -1.08
N GLY A 31 -5.81 14.04 -0.17
CA GLY A 31 -5.32 14.06 1.20
C GLY A 31 -6.42 13.78 2.20
N ASP A 32 -6.16 12.82 3.09
CA ASP A 32 -7.03 12.50 4.20
C ASP A 32 -6.47 13.08 5.50
N LEU A 33 -7.33 13.72 6.28
CA LEU A 33 -7.06 13.98 7.68
C LEU A 33 -7.22 12.68 8.47
N ILE A 34 -6.21 12.31 9.26
CA ILE A 34 -6.17 11.02 9.94
C ILE A 34 -5.88 11.17 11.44
N PHE A 35 -6.44 10.30 12.28
CA PHE A 35 -5.98 10.10 13.66
C PHE A 35 -6.43 8.74 14.23
N PRO A 36 -5.67 8.13 15.17
CA PRO A 36 -6.05 6.84 15.75
C PRO A 36 -7.36 6.92 16.52
N ALA A 37 -8.25 5.95 16.32
CA ALA A 37 -9.60 5.96 16.91
C ALA A 37 -9.58 6.04 18.45
N GLN A 38 -8.57 5.42 19.09
CA GLN A 38 -8.38 5.46 20.55
C GLN A 38 -8.11 6.85 21.11
N PHE A 39 -7.68 7.80 20.28
CA PHE A 39 -7.46 9.19 20.67
C PHE A 39 -8.57 10.11 20.14
N SER A 40 -9.69 9.55 19.71
CA SER A 40 -10.83 10.34 19.24
C SER A 40 -11.37 11.24 20.34
N THR A 41 -11.75 12.45 19.95
CA THR A 41 -12.43 13.41 20.82
C THR A 41 -13.50 14.11 20.02
N GLN A 42 -14.51 14.67 20.69
CA GLN A 42 -15.54 15.48 20.04
C GLN A 42 -14.90 16.64 19.26
N GLU A 43 -13.84 17.26 19.80
CA GLU A 43 -13.14 18.38 19.19
C GLU A 43 -12.47 17.97 17.87
N LYS A 44 -11.81 16.81 17.83
CA LYS A 44 -11.20 16.29 16.58
C LYS A 44 -12.25 15.94 15.54
N VAL A 45 -13.33 15.27 15.94
CA VAL A 45 -14.43 14.95 15.02
C VAL A 45 -15.08 16.23 14.50
N ASN A 46 -15.30 17.22 15.35
CA ASN A 46 -15.85 18.51 14.94
C ASN A 46 -14.89 19.28 14.01
N PHE A 47 -13.59 19.25 14.29
CA PHE A 47 -12.57 19.83 13.42
C PHE A 47 -12.59 19.17 12.03
N MET A 48 -12.62 17.84 11.99
CA MET A 48 -12.65 17.06 10.76
C MET A 48 -13.86 17.41 9.88
N ILE A 49 -15.06 17.45 10.45
CA ILE A 49 -16.29 17.71 9.67
C ILE A 49 -16.40 19.18 9.22
N LYS A 50 -15.68 20.08 9.88
CA LYS A 50 -15.69 21.51 9.58
C LYS A 50 -14.58 21.91 8.60
N GLU A 51 -13.38 21.41 8.79
CA GLU A 51 -12.19 21.83 8.05
C GLU A 51 -11.81 20.82 6.94
N ALA A 52 -12.00 19.52 7.13
CA ALA A 52 -11.79 18.51 6.07
C ALA A 52 -13.06 18.30 5.23
N ARG A 53 -14.24 18.17 5.86
CA ARG A 53 -15.56 18.15 5.22
C ARG A 53 -15.87 16.95 4.32
N GLY A 54 -14.94 16.01 4.15
CA GLY A 54 -15.17 14.74 3.48
C GLY A 54 -16.05 13.78 4.29
N VAL A 55 -15.99 12.50 3.91
CA VAL A 55 -16.78 11.46 4.56
C VAL A 55 -16.00 10.91 5.74
N VAL A 56 -16.54 11.05 6.95
CA VAL A 56 -15.91 10.48 8.14
C VAL A 56 -16.02 8.95 8.10
N CYS A 57 -14.86 8.31 7.98
CA CYS A 57 -14.72 6.88 7.96
C CYS A 57 -13.83 6.41 9.11
N VAL A 58 -13.92 5.11 9.44
CA VAL A 58 -12.97 4.45 10.35
C VAL A 58 -12.35 3.27 9.62
N ALA A 59 -11.07 3.38 9.27
CA ALA A 59 -10.29 2.28 8.72
C ALA A 59 -9.95 1.29 9.83
N LEU A 60 -10.28 0.03 9.61
CA LEU A 60 -10.12 -1.07 10.56
C LEU A 60 -9.24 -2.16 9.97
N ASP A 61 -8.41 -2.77 10.80
CA ASP A 61 -7.86 -4.08 10.45
C ASP A 61 -8.96 -5.15 10.40
N GLU A 62 -8.66 -6.23 9.68
CA GLU A 62 -9.60 -7.34 9.48
C GLU A 62 -10.06 -8.00 10.79
N THR A 63 -9.24 -7.96 11.84
CA THR A 63 -9.54 -8.62 13.12
C THR A 63 -10.58 -7.82 13.89
N LEU A 64 -10.48 -6.48 13.88
CA LEU A 64 -11.51 -5.61 14.45
C LEU A 64 -12.82 -5.68 13.66
N ALA A 65 -12.76 -5.67 12.32
CA ALA A 65 -13.95 -5.81 11.48
C ALA A 65 -14.70 -7.14 11.77
N LYS A 66 -13.96 -8.24 11.96
CA LYS A 66 -14.50 -9.54 12.38
C LYS A 66 -15.07 -9.50 13.81
N LYS A 67 -14.34 -8.91 14.76
CA LYS A 67 -14.78 -8.75 16.17
C LYS A 67 -16.14 -8.06 16.26
N PHE A 68 -16.37 -7.04 15.42
CA PHE A 68 -17.58 -6.24 15.43
C PHE A 68 -18.64 -6.68 14.40
N GLU A 69 -18.46 -7.83 13.76
CA GLU A 69 -19.42 -8.40 12.79
C GLU A 69 -19.83 -7.38 11.72
N LEU A 70 -18.84 -6.80 11.04
CA LEU A 70 -19.05 -5.78 10.01
C LEU A 70 -18.93 -6.39 8.59
N PRO A 71 -20.04 -6.89 8.00
CA PRO A 71 -20.02 -7.33 6.62
C PRO A 71 -19.87 -6.14 5.66
N LEU A 72 -19.32 -6.42 4.47
CA LEU A 72 -19.28 -5.46 3.36
C LEU A 72 -20.69 -4.96 3.02
N MET A 73 -20.82 -3.68 2.68
CA MET A 73 -22.12 -3.06 2.43
C MET A 73 -22.78 -3.58 1.15
N VAL A 74 -21.96 -3.99 0.17
CA VAL A 74 -22.41 -4.55 -1.11
C VAL A 74 -21.76 -5.90 -1.38
N PRO A 75 -22.49 -6.86 -1.98
CA PRO A 75 -21.96 -8.19 -2.27
C PRO A 75 -20.91 -8.19 -3.40
N LYS A 76 -20.98 -7.22 -4.33
CA LYS A 76 -20.02 -7.03 -5.41
C LYS A 76 -19.63 -5.56 -5.48
N ASN A 77 -18.38 -5.26 -5.12
CA ASN A 77 -17.84 -3.91 -5.24
C ASN A 77 -17.50 -3.63 -6.70
N THR A 78 -18.00 -2.52 -7.24
CA THR A 78 -17.74 -2.06 -8.61
C THR A 78 -17.10 -0.67 -8.63
N SER A 79 -16.62 -0.18 -7.49
CA SER A 79 -15.88 1.08 -7.38
C SER A 79 -14.49 0.95 -7.99
N ASN A 80 -13.98 2.02 -8.61
CA ASN A 80 -12.68 2.08 -9.28
C ASN A 80 -11.51 1.64 -8.39
N HIS A 81 -11.57 1.94 -7.09
CA HIS A 81 -10.50 1.64 -6.13
C HIS A 81 -10.84 0.52 -5.15
N GLU A 82 -11.99 -0.13 -5.35
CA GLU A 82 -12.50 -1.25 -4.55
C GLU A 82 -12.44 -1.02 -3.03
N THR A 83 -12.62 0.22 -2.58
CA THR A 83 -12.62 0.59 -1.16
C THR A 83 -13.66 -0.25 -0.42
N ALA A 84 -13.23 -0.97 0.63
CA ALA A 84 -14.01 -2.00 1.28
C ALA A 84 -14.94 -1.43 2.36
N PHE A 85 -15.95 -0.67 1.94
CA PHE A 85 -17.00 -0.17 2.82
C PHE A 85 -17.81 -1.31 3.45
N THR A 86 -17.98 -1.25 4.76
CA THR A 86 -18.94 -2.09 5.49
C THR A 86 -20.29 -1.41 5.60
N ILE A 87 -21.27 -2.13 6.14
CA ILE A 87 -22.48 -1.48 6.65
C ILE A 87 -22.11 -0.36 7.63
N THR A 88 -22.88 0.73 7.61
CA THR A 88 -22.65 1.87 8.53
C THR A 88 -23.12 1.54 9.93
N VAL A 89 -22.53 2.21 10.92
CA VAL A 89 -22.83 1.97 12.34
C VAL A 89 -22.93 3.25 13.15
N ASP A 90 -23.69 3.16 14.24
CA ASP A 90 -23.68 4.14 15.35
C ASP A 90 -23.53 3.40 16.68
N ALA A 91 -23.05 4.11 17.70
CA ALA A 91 -23.14 3.65 19.08
C ALA A 91 -24.60 3.40 19.45
N LYS A 92 -24.87 2.29 20.14
CA LYS A 92 -26.22 1.91 20.58
C LYS A 92 -26.92 2.98 21.42
N ASP A 93 -26.14 3.72 22.20
CA ASP A 93 -26.65 4.78 23.09
C ASP A 93 -26.71 6.16 22.40
N ALA A 94 -26.42 6.24 21.10
CA ALA A 94 -26.64 7.46 20.33
C ALA A 94 -28.15 7.73 20.15
N THR A 95 -28.49 9.01 20.07
CA THR A 95 -29.86 9.47 19.82
C THR A 95 -30.14 9.54 18.32
N THR A 96 -29.32 10.32 17.61
CA THR A 96 -29.39 10.48 16.16
C THR A 96 -28.12 10.00 15.48
N GLY A 97 -26.99 9.95 16.18
CA GLY A 97 -25.71 9.48 15.66
C GLY A 97 -24.88 10.51 14.88
N VAL A 98 -25.47 11.61 14.41
CA VAL A 98 -24.82 12.51 13.44
C VAL A 98 -23.92 13.59 14.08
N SER A 99 -24.18 13.97 15.33
CA SER A 99 -23.41 15.04 15.98
C SER A 99 -21.94 14.65 16.14
N ALA A 100 -21.04 15.64 16.28
CA ALA A 100 -19.62 15.35 16.52
C ALA A 100 -19.41 14.55 17.82
N TYR A 101 -20.25 14.80 18.83
CA TYR A 101 -20.28 14.06 20.08
C TYR A 101 -20.66 12.60 19.87
N GLU A 102 -21.77 12.33 19.18
CA GLU A 102 -22.26 10.95 18.97
C GLU A 102 -21.36 10.17 18.02
N ARG A 103 -20.82 10.80 16.98
CA ARG A 103 -19.80 10.18 16.12
C ARG A 103 -18.55 9.83 16.90
N ASN A 104 -18.10 10.69 17.81
CA ASN A 104 -17.00 10.36 18.71
C ASN A 104 -17.33 9.17 19.62
N MET A 105 -18.55 9.08 20.16
CA MET A 105 -18.99 7.90 20.93
C MET A 105 -18.86 6.62 20.09
N THR A 106 -19.37 6.63 18.85
CA THR A 106 -19.26 5.49 17.92
C THR A 106 -17.81 5.12 17.63
N ILE A 107 -16.95 6.10 17.35
CA ILE A 107 -15.53 5.89 17.03
C ILE A 107 -14.79 5.25 18.21
N GLN A 108 -15.06 5.69 19.44
CA GLN A 108 -14.40 5.17 20.64
C GLN A 108 -14.67 3.68 20.88
N ILE A 109 -15.83 3.16 20.47
CA ILE A 109 -16.16 1.73 20.58
C ILE A 109 -15.17 0.87 19.77
N PHE A 110 -14.68 1.34 18.62
CA PHE A 110 -13.68 0.60 17.82
C PHE A 110 -12.34 0.43 18.53
N ALA A 111 -12.02 1.31 19.48
CA ALA A 111 -10.78 1.28 20.23
C ALA A 111 -10.89 0.56 21.59
N ASP A 112 -12.11 0.29 22.06
CA ASP A 112 -12.35 -0.36 23.35
C ASP A 112 -12.16 -1.89 23.25
N ASP A 113 -11.28 -2.42 24.10
CA ASP A 113 -11.01 -3.85 24.18
C ASP A 113 -12.22 -4.65 24.68
N ASN A 114 -13.06 -4.06 25.52
CA ASN A 114 -14.23 -4.71 26.10
C ASN A 114 -15.48 -4.59 25.24
N ALA A 115 -15.46 -3.72 24.22
CA ALA A 115 -16.58 -3.51 23.32
C ALA A 115 -16.91 -4.78 22.52
N LYS A 116 -18.19 -4.93 22.21
CA LYS A 116 -18.79 -6.06 21.49
C LYS A 116 -19.58 -5.57 20.28
N ALA A 117 -19.84 -6.47 19.34
CA ALA A 117 -20.65 -6.17 18.15
C ALA A 117 -22.05 -5.59 18.48
N SER A 118 -22.60 -5.93 19.65
CA SER A 118 -23.89 -5.47 20.17
C SER A 118 -23.90 -4.02 20.68
N ASP A 119 -22.72 -3.40 20.83
CA ASP A 119 -22.60 -2.00 21.24
C ASP A 119 -22.80 -1.04 20.04
N PHE A 120 -22.87 -1.61 18.83
CA PHE A 120 -23.23 -0.92 17.61
C PHE A 120 -24.67 -1.24 17.17
N VAL A 121 -25.36 -0.24 16.63
CA VAL A 121 -26.56 -0.39 15.79
C VAL A 121 -26.20 -0.22 14.31
N ARG A 122 -27.03 -0.80 13.43
CA ARG A 122 -26.85 -0.81 11.97
C ARG A 122 -28.22 -0.52 11.32
N PRO A 123 -28.35 0.44 10.39
CA PRO A 123 -27.32 1.37 9.91
C PRO A 123 -26.96 2.45 10.95
N GLY A 124 -26.00 3.32 10.62
CA GLY A 124 -25.66 4.53 11.36
C GLY A 124 -24.87 5.55 10.51
N HIS A 125 -24.07 6.40 11.15
CA HIS A 125 -23.43 7.57 10.51
C HIS A 125 -21.90 7.51 10.44
N ILE A 126 -21.27 6.50 11.06
CA ILE A 126 -19.86 6.18 10.81
C ILE A 126 -19.77 5.11 9.72
N ASN A 127 -18.81 5.28 8.81
CA ASN A 127 -18.54 4.39 7.68
C ASN A 127 -17.26 3.58 7.95
N PRO A 128 -17.36 2.34 8.45
CA PRO A 128 -16.17 1.53 8.64
C PRO A 128 -15.63 1.00 7.30
N LEU A 129 -14.32 0.94 7.19
CA LEU A 129 -13.58 0.44 6.04
C LEU A 129 -12.65 -0.69 6.48
N ILE A 130 -12.57 -1.77 5.70
CA ILE A 130 -11.68 -2.90 6.04
C ILE A 130 -10.39 -2.78 5.24
N ALA A 131 -9.27 -2.58 5.94
CA ALA A 131 -7.95 -2.63 5.32
C ALA A 131 -7.60 -4.07 4.89
N LYS A 132 -6.94 -4.19 3.75
CA LYS A 132 -6.36 -5.47 3.31
C LYS A 132 -5.34 -5.99 4.31
N LYS A 133 -5.20 -7.33 4.39
CA LYS A 133 -4.33 -7.99 5.37
C LYS A 133 -2.86 -7.61 5.18
N GLY A 134 -2.39 -7.49 3.93
CA GLY A 134 -1.04 -7.03 3.61
C GLY A 134 -0.82 -5.52 3.76
N GLY A 135 -1.87 -4.75 4.08
CA GLY A 135 -1.78 -3.29 4.23
C GLY A 135 -1.34 -2.61 2.93
N VAL A 136 -0.51 -1.57 3.02
CA VAL A 136 -0.07 -0.77 1.85
C VAL A 136 0.71 -1.58 0.82
N LEU A 137 1.24 -2.73 1.23
CA LEU A 137 1.96 -3.66 0.36
C LEU A 137 0.99 -4.54 -0.47
N GLU A 138 -0.29 -4.55 -0.11
CA GLU A 138 -1.39 -5.20 -0.85
C GLU A 138 -2.40 -4.19 -1.43
N ARG A 139 -2.54 -2.98 -0.90
CA ARG A 139 -3.35 -1.93 -1.55
C ARG A 139 -2.85 -0.58 -1.10
N THR A 140 -2.44 0.24 -2.06
CA THR A 140 -1.78 1.53 -1.81
C THR A 140 -2.78 2.65 -1.49
N GLY A 141 -3.78 2.39 -0.65
CA GLY A 141 -4.81 3.36 -0.27
C GLY A 141 -4.70 3.89 1.16
N HIS A 142 -5.40 4.99 1.45
CA HIS A 142 -5.43 5.61 2.78
C HIS A 142 -5.96 4.66 3.86
N THR A 143 -6.94 3.81 3.52
CA THR A 143 -7.45 2.76 4.43
C THR A 143 -6.32 1.88 4.96
N GLU A 144 -5.49 1.34 4.05
CA GLU A 144 -4.35 0.51 4.43
C GLU A 144 -3.25 1.33 5.11
N GLY A 145 -2.91 2.50 4.56
CA GLY A 145 -1.81 3.33 5.08
C GLY A 145 -2.04 3.75 6.51
N THR A 146 -3.26 4.13 6.86
CA THR A 146 -3.59 4.56 8.22
C THR A 146 -3.61 3.42 9.21
N VAL A 147 -4.15 2.25 8.83
CA VAL A 147 -4.13 1.05 9.69
C VAL A 147 -2.70 0.56 9.91
N ASP A 148 -1.85 0.55 8.87
CA ASP A 148 -0.45 0.18 9.00
C ASP A 148 0.32 1.15 9.89
N LEU A 149 0.12 2.45 9.72
CA LEU A 149 0.78 3.46 10.54
C LEU A 149 0.36 3.34 12.03
N CYS A 150 -0.91 3.06 12.31
CA CYS A 150 -1.37 2.73 13.67
C CYS A 150 -0.65 1.49 14.24
N LYS A 151 -0.52 0.42 13.45
CA LYS A 151 0.17 -0.81 13.88
C LYS A 151 1.66 -0.57 14.14
N LEU A 152 2.34 0.15 13.26
CA LEU A 152 3.75 0.55 13.45
C LEU A 152 3.94 1.43 14.69
N ALA A 153 2.93 2.23 15.02
CA ALA A 153 2.90 3.03 16.25
C ALA A 153 2.58 2.23 17.52
N GLY A 154 2.28 0.92 17.41
CA GLY A 154 1.88 0.08 18.55
C GLY A 154 0.46 0.39 19.06
N LEU A 155 -0.38 0.98 18.22
CA LEU A 155 -1.76 1.37 18.54
C LEU A 155 -2.75 0.33 17.99
N LYS A 156 -4.03 0.46 18.37
CA LYS A 156 -5.10 -0.35 17.77
C LYS A 156 -5.13 -0.12 16.26
N GLY A 157 -5.40 -1.16 15.47
CA GLY A 157 -5.59 -1.08 14.02
C GLY A 157 -6.92 -0.41 13.62
N ALA A 158 -7.28 0.69 14.27
CA ALA A 158 -8.45 1.52 14.00
C ALA A 158 -8.02 2.98 13.86
N CYS A 159 -8.27 3.59 12.70
CA CYS A 159 -7.91 4.97 12.41
C CYS A 159 -9.10 5.71 11.79
N VAL A 160 -9.38 6.92 12.27
CA VAL A 160 -10.38 7.80 11.66
C VAL A 160 -9.73 8.46 10.46
N ILE A 161 -10.43 8.48 9.32
CA ILE A 161 -10.00 9.13 8.08
C ILE A 161 -11.14 9.99 7.52
N CYS A 162 -10.78 11.08 6.86
CA CYS A 162 -11.73 11.97 6.19
C CYS A 162 -11.00 12.80 5.15
N GLU A 163 -11.48 12.76 3.91
CA GLU A 163 -10.91 13.49 2.79
C GLU A 163 -11.02 15.00 3.01
N ILE A 164 -10.03 15.75 2.54
CA ILE A 164 -10.00 17.22 2.64
C ILE A 164 -10.60 17.84 1.38
N VAL A 165 -11.73 18.53 1.55
CA VAL A 165 -12.48 19.20 0.50
C VAL A 165 -12.32 20.72 0.65
N LYS A 166 -12.04 21.40 -0.46
CA LYS A 166 -11.89 22.85 -0.51
C LYS A 166 -13.22 23.58 -0.30
N ASP A 167 -13.15 24.89 -0.06
CA ASP A 167 -14.33 25.75 0.09
C ASP A 167 -15.25 25.77 -1.14
N ASN A 168 -14.70 25.54 -2.33
CA ASN A 168 -15.48 25.48 -3.56
C ASN A 168 -16.11 24.09 -3.82
N GLY A 169 -15.89 23.11 -2.93
CA GLY A 169 -16.40 21.74 -3.06
C GLY A 169 -15.51 20.78 -3.85
N ASP A 170 -14.42 21.25 -4.47
CA ASP A 170 -13.45 20.36 -5.12
C ASP A 170 -12.52 19.72 -4.08
N MET A 171 -11.96 18.55 -4.42
CA MET A 171 -10.95 17.89 -3.61
C MET A 171 -9.66 18.72 -3.51
N ALA A 172 -9.07 18.80 -2.32
CA ALA A 172 -7.79 19.44 -2.10
C ALA A 172 -6.66 18.62 -2.72
N ARG A 173 -5.83 19.26 -3.55
CA ARG A 173 -4.64 18.64 -4.15
C ARG A 173 -3.39 19.05 -3.39
N ARG A 174 -2.24 18.58 -3.85
CA ARG A 174 -0.96 18.77 -3.16
C ARG A 174 -0.71 20.18 -2.62
N GLU A 175 -0.83 21.20 -3.47
CA GLU A 175 -0.58 22.59 -3.09
C GLU A 175 -1.59 23.08 -2.04
N ASP A 176 -2.86 22.71 -2.18
CA ASP A 176 -3.93 23.04 -1.23
C ASP A 176 -3.68 22.39 0.14
N LEU A 177 -3.23 21.13 0.15
CA LEU A 177 -2.93 20.36 1.35
C LEU A 177 -1.73 20.93 2.11
N GLU A 178 -0.74 21.48 1.41
CA GLU A 178 0.38 22.18 2.04
C GLU A 178 -0.09 23.46 2.75
N ILE A 179 -0.99 24.23 2.12
CA ILE A 179 -1.61 25.40 2.74
C ILE A 179 -2.46 24.98 3.95
N PHE A 180 -3.25 23.92 3.82
CA PHE A 180 -4.07 23.37 4.89
C PHE A 180 -3.22 22.95 6.11
N CYS A 181 -2.13 22.21 5.86
CA CYS A 181 -1.21 21.78 6.91
C CYS A 181 -0.53 22.95 7.61
N GLN A 182 -0.10 23.98 6.87
CA GLN A 182 0.48 25.19 7.46
C GLN A 182 -0.53 25.96 8.31
N LYS A 183 -1.76 26.13 7.81
CA LYS A 183 -2.84 26.84 8.51
C LYS A 183 -3.19 26.18 9.85
N HIS A 184 -3.14 24.86 9.92
CA HIS A 184 -3.60 24.08 11.06
C HIS A 184 -2.49 23.42 11.88
N ASP A 185 -1.22 23.72 11.58
CA ASP A 185 -0.04 23.11 12.21
C ASP A 185 -0.09 21.57 12.21
N LEU A 186 -0.34 21.01 11.04
CA LEU A 186 -0.41 19.57 10.82
C LEU A 186 0.79 19.06 10.03
N ASN A 187 1.26 17.88 10.39
CA ASN A 187 2.28 17.17 9.64
C ASN A 187 1.65 16.35 8.52
N MET A 188 2.40 16.19 7.43
CA MET A 188 1.96 15.47 6.22
C MET A 188 2.87 14.29 5.92
N ILE A 189 2.29 13.15 5.54
CA ILE A 189 3.00 11.91 5.18
C ILE A 189 2.47 11.34 3.85
N ALA A 190 3.33 10.71 3.05
CA ALA A 190 2.90 9.99 1.86
C ALA A 190 2.76 8.49 2.12
N VAL A 191 1.77 7.86 1.47
CA VAL A 191 1.65 6.39 1.44
C VAL A 191 2.90 5.74 0.83
N SER A 192 3.54 6.40 -0.15
CA SER A 192 4.81 5.93 -0.74
C SER A 192 5.94 5.81 0.28
N ASP A 193 6.07 6.80 1.18
CA ASP A 193 7.10 6.79 2.22
C ASP A 193 6.87 5.65 3.21
N LEU A 194 5.60 5.38 3.54
CA LEU A 194 5.20 4.27 4.39
C LEU A 194 5.50 2.91 3.74
N ILE A 195 5.24 2.77 2.44
CA ILE A 195 5.59 1.58 1.66
C ILE A 195 7.11 1.34 1.72
N GLU A 196 7.91 2.37 1.42
CA GLU A 196 9.37 2.29 1.47
C GLU A 196 9.87 1.89 2.86
N TYR A 197 9.32 2.52 3.90
CA TYR A 197 9.65 2.24 5.29
C TYR A 197 9.37 0.79 5.65
N ARG A 198 8.17 0.28 5.36
CA ARG A 198 7.81 -1.12 5.66
C ARG A 198 8.75 -2.09 4.93
N LEU A 199 9.08 -1.84 3.66
CA LEU A 199 9.96 -2.73 2.89
C LEU A 199 11.43 -2.69 3.31
N LYS A 200 11.86 -1.64 4.01
CA LYS A 200 13.18 -1.59 4.65
C LYS A 200 13.23 -2.35 5.99
N HIS A 201 12.09 -2.51 6.65
CA HIS A 201 12.01 -3.10 8.00
C HIS A 201 11.34 -4.48 8.06
N GLU A 202 10.63 -4.89 7.01
CA GLU A 202 9.89 -6.14 6.92
C GLU A 202 10.37 -6.97 5.71
N SER A 203 10.47 -8.28 5.89
CA SER A 203 10.63 -9.23 4.78
C SER A 203 9.27 -9.87 4.47
N LEU A 204 8.77 -9.64 3.27
CA LEU A 204 7.56 -10.28 2.75
C LEU A 204 7.86 -11.55 1.96
N ILE A 205 9.14 -11.86 1.74
CA ILE A 205 9.57 -13.03 0.99
C ILE A 205 10.27 -14.03 1.89
N LYS A 206 10.18 -15.30 1.52
CA LYS A 206 10.94 -16.40 2.11
C LYS A 206 11.51 -17.25 0.98
N LEU A 207 12.81 -17.56 1.05
CA LEU A 207 13.42 -18.52 0.13
C LEU A 207 12.97 -19.94 0.51
N GLU A 208 12.32 -20.63 -0.43
CA GLU A 208 11.85 -22.01 -0.26
C GLU A 208 12.84 -23.02 -0.86
N GLU A 209 13.38 -22.72 -2.03
CA GLU A 209 14.30 -23.63 -2.73
C GLU A 209 15.42 -22.85 -3.42
N LYS A 210 16.63 -23.42 -3.38
CA LYS A 210 17.79 -23.02 -4.16
C LYS A 210 18.37 -24.24 -4.86
N SER A 211 18.50 -24.19 -6.19
CA SER A 211 18.99 -25.33 -6.98
C SER A 211 19.70 -24.89 -8.26
N GLN A 212 20.57 -25.75 -8.79
CA GLN A 212 21.15 -25.56 -10.12
C GLN A 212 20.11 -25.94 -11.18
N SER A 213 19.96 -25.13 -12.24
CA SER A 213 18.92 -25.30 -13.26
C SER A 213 19.39 -24.87 -14.64
N VAL A 214 18.51 -25.06 -15.62
CA VAL A 214 18.66 -24.53 -16.99
C VAL A 214 17.45 -23.68 -17.32
N LEU A 215 17.66 -22.47 -17.85
CA LEU A 215 16.61 -21.60 -18.38
C LEU A 215 16.90 -21.33 -19.86
N ALA A 216 15.96 -21.71 -20.74
CA ALA A 216 16.09 -21.56 -22.20
C ALA A 216 17.42 -22.08 -22.79
N GLY A 217 17.94 -23.19 -22.24
CA GLY A 217 19.21 -23.80 -22.67
C GLY A 217 20.46 -23.24 -21.97
N PHE A 218 20.34 -22.20 -21.15
CA PHE A 218 21.46 -21.62 -20.42
C PHE A 218 21.49 -22.09 -18.96
N LYS A 219 22.66 -22.48 -18.46
CA LYS A 219 22.86 -22.83 -17.04
C LYS A 219 22.61 -21.61 -16.16
N ALA A 220 21.87 -21.79 -15.07
CA ALA A 220 21.54 -20.75 -14.11
C ALA A 220 21.35 -21.35 -12.72
N GLU A 221 21.44 -20.51 -11.70
CA GLU A 221 20.98 -20.88 -10.35
C GLU A 221 19.53 -20.43 -10.20
N LYS A 222 18.65 -21.35 -9.80
CA LYS A 222 17.21 -21.14 -9.61
C LYS A 222 16.91 -20.91 -8.14
N PHE A 223 16.05 -19.95 -7.89
CA PHE A 223 15.51 -19.62 -6.57
C PHE A 223 14.00 -19.60 -6.64
N ILE A 224 13.34 -20.24 -5.68
CA ILE A 224 11.89 -20.17 -5.49
C ILE A 224 11.62 -19.43 -4.20
N PHE A 225 10.94 -18.29 -4.29
CA PHE A 225 10.50 -17.50 -3.16
C PHE A 225 9.00 -17.64 -2.96
N SER A 226 8.55 -17.74 -1.72
CA SER A 226 7.15 -17.54 -1.35
C SER A 226 6.95 -16.11 -0.82
N ASP A 227 5.88 -15.43 -1.23
CA ASP A 227 5.48 -14.15 -0.62
C ASP A 227 4.55 -14.36 0.59
N HIS A 228 4.19 -13.26 1.26
CA HIS A 228 3.24 -13.24 2.38
C HIS A 228 1.84 -13.81 2.05
N ASN A 229 1.48 -13.92 0.77
CA ASN A 229 0.25 -14.54 0.28
C ASN A 229 0.45 -16.00 -0.16
N GLN A 230 1.61 -16.60 0.09
CA GLN A 230 2.00 -17.93 -0.37
C GLN A 230 2.09 -18.05 -1.91
N THR A 231 2.19 -16.92 -2.62
CA THR A 231 2.44 -16.89 -4.06
C THR A 231 3.91 -17.21 -4.32
N GLN A 232 4.19 -18.04 -5.33
CA GLN A 232 5.56 -18.41 -5.65
C GLN A 232 6.13 -17.53 -6.76
N HIS A 233 7.30 -16.95 -6.50
CA HIS A 233 8.08 -16.18 -7.45
C HIS A 233 9.38 -16.92 -7.75
N ILE A 234 9.77 -16.97 -9.01
CA ILE A 234 10.96 -17.72 -9.44
C ILE A 234 11.99 -16.74 -9.96
N ALA A 235 13.20 -16.78 -9.42
CA ALA A 235 14.32 -16.02 -9.97
C ALA A 235 15.38 -16.97 -10.52
N PHE A 236 16.04 -16.54 -11.60
CA PHE A 236 17.22 -17.20 -12.13
C PHE A 236 18.38 -16.20 -12.14
N SER A 237 19.49 -16.55 -11.49
CA SER A 237 20.73 -15.80 -11.56
C SER A 237 21.69 -16.44 -12.55
N PHE A 238 22.37 -15.58 -13.30
CA PHE A 238 23.42 -15.94 -14.24
C PHE A 238 24.74 -15.37 -13.74
N LYS A 239 25.74 -16.24 -13.60
CA LYS A 239 27.06 -15.91 -13.02
C LYS A 239 26.95 -15.43 -11.56
N GLU A 240 28.08 -15.02 -11.01
CA GLU A 240 28.13 -14.42 -9.67
C GLU A 240 27.56 -13.00 -9.69
N LEU A 241 26.66 -12.71 -8.75
CA LEU A 241 25.94 -11.44 -8.66
C LEU A 241 26.77 -10.38 -7.90
N LYS A 242 26.67 -9.13 -8.37
CA LYS A 242 27.31 -7.95 -7.79
C LYS A 242 26.25 -6.98 -7.23
N LYS A 243 26.72 -5.91 -6.61
CA LYS A 243 25.85 -4.81 -6.15
C LYS A 243 25.14 -4.08 -7.29
N CYS A 244 25.78 -3.98 -8.47
CA CYS A 244 25.21 -3.38 -9.67
C CYS A 244 25.02 -4.44 -10.76
N GLU A 245 23.77 -4.76 -11.10
CA GLU A 245 23.46 -5.90 -11.97
C GLU A 245 22.43 -5.62 -13.06
N ASN A 246 22.48 -6.44 -14.12
CA ASN A 246 21.44 -6.47 -15.14
C ASN A 246 20.22 -7.21 -14.60
N VAL A 247 19.03 -6.59 -14.71
CA VAL A 247 17.81 -7.13 -14.11
C VAL A 247 16.70 -7.18 -15.14
N LYS A 248 15.99 -8.31 -15.20
CA LYS A 248 14.72 -8.43 -15.92
C LYS A 248 13.59 -8.84 -14.99
N PHE A 249 12.53 -8.05 -14.92
CA PHE A 249 11.25 -8.52 -14.39
C PHE A 249 10.39 -9.06 -15.53
N HIS A 250 9.92 -10.29 -15.40
CA HIS A 250 8.97 -10.91 -16.33
C HIS A 250 7.67 -11.21 -15.59
N ILE A 251 6.57 -10.59 -16.01
CA ILE A 251 5.25 -10.88 -15.47
C ILE A 251 4.60 -11.91 -16.40
N SER A 252 4.29 -13.08 -15.86
CA SER A 252 3.65 -14.17 -16.61
C SER A 252 2.32 -13.70 -17.20
N GLY A 253 2.06 -14.07 -18.46
CA GLY A 253 0.83 -13.76 -19.17
C GLY A 253 0.26 -15.02 -19.84
N SER A 254 -0.61 -14.84 -20.85
CA SER A 254 -1.13 -15.96 -21.64
C SER A 254 -0.02 -16.61 -22.46
N ASP A 255 0.11 -17.94 -22.38
CA ASP A 255 1.00 -18.72 -23.24
C ASP A 255 0.70 -18.49 -24.72
N PHE A 256 -0.58 -18.35 -25.08
CA PHE A 256 -0.98 -18.06 -26.46
C PHE A 256 -0.40 -16.72 -26.92
N GLU A 257 -0.51 -15.67 -26.10
CA GLU A 257 0.04 -14.35 -26.43
C GLU A 257 1.58 -14.38 -26.49
N LEU A 258 2.23 -15.11 -25.56
CA LEU A 258 3.68 -15.27 -25.54
C LEU A 258 4.18 -15.92 -26.85
N LEU A 259 3.52 -17.00 -27.28
CA LEU A 259 3.92 -17.80 -28.43
C LEU A 259 3.52 -17.19 -29.79
N THR A 260 2.48 -16.36 -29.85
CA THR A 260 1.95 -15.78 -31.11
C THR A 260 2.41 -14.35 -31.39
N SER A 261 3.15 -13.73 -30.46
CA SER A 261 3.73 -12.39 -30.63
C SER A 261 5.27 -12.43 -30.63
N ASP A 262 5.90 -11.27 -30.79
CA ASP A 262 7.35 -11.11 -30.70
C ASP A 262 7.89 -11.25 -29.25
N LYS A 263 6.99 -11.37 -28.25
CA LYS A 263 7.33 -11.46 -26.82
C LYS A 263 8.25 -12.64 -26.51
N PHE A 264 8.02 -13.81 -27.11
CA PHE A 264 8.86 -14.97 -26.86
C PHE A 264 10.29 -14.76 -27.36
N SER A 265 10.45 -14.28 -28.60
CA SER A 265 11.77 -13.98 -29.17
C SER A 265 12.52 -12.93 -28.35
N LYS A 266 11.84 -11.85 -27.95
CA LYS A 266 12.42 -10.82 -27.07
C LYS A 266 12.83 -11.35 -25.70
N LEU A 267 12.03 -12.23 -25.11
CA LEU A 267 12.36 -12.87 -23.83
C LEU A 267 13.61 -13.75 -23.97
N LEU A 268 13.73 -14.51 -25.06
CA LEU A 268 14.91 -15.33 -25.32
C LEU A 268 16.18 -14.48 -25.51
N GLU A 269 16.08 -13.35 -26.22
CA GLU A 269 17.18 -12.39 -26.38
C GLU A 269 17.63 -11.82 -25.03
N GLN A 270 16.69 -11.48 -24.15
CA GLN A 270 16.99 -10.99 -22.80
C GLN A 270 17.65 -12.08 -21.93
N ILE A 271 17.16 -13.32 -21.98
CA ILE A 271 17.76 -14.45 -21.25
C ILE A 271 19.17 -14.72 -21.76
N LYS A 272 19.38 -14.70 -23.08
CA LYS A 272 20.71 -14.85 -23.69
C LYS A 272 21.64 -13.70 -23.27
N PHE A 273 21.17 -12.46 -23.29
CA PHE A 273 21.95 -11.32 -22.82
C PHE A 273 22.40 -11.50 -21.37
N LEU A 274 21.48 -11.90 -20.48
CA LEU A 274 21.79 -12.13 -19.06
C LEU A 274 22.78 -13.31 -18.87
N SER A 275 22.65 -14.39 -19.64
CA SER A 275 23.58 -15.51 -19.56
C SER A 275 25.00 -15.14 -20.01
N GLU A 276 25.13 -14.27 -21.01
CA GLU A 276 26.41 -13.79 -21.54
C GLU A 276 27.03 -12.68 -20.69
N ASN A 277 26.23 -11.81 -20.08
CA ASN A 277 26.70 -10.60 -19.38
C ASN A 277 26.59 -10.66 -17.86
N GLY A 278 25.93 -11.70 -17.31
CA GLY A 278 25.58 -11.78 -15.89
C GLY A 278 24.34 -10.97 -15.55
N GLY A 279 23.64 -11.40 -14.50
CA GLY A 279 22.46 -10.71 -13.99
C GLY A 279 21.36 -11.67 -13.54
N VAL A 280 20.15 -11.13 -13.35
CA VAL A 280 19.02 -11.87 -12.80
C VAL A 280 17.75 -11.61 -13.61
N ILE A 281 16.96 -12.66 -13.82
CA ILE A 281 15.58 -12.56 -14.28
C ILE A 281 14.65 -13.05 -13.18
N VAL A 282 13.64 -12.25 -12.85
CA VAL A 282 12.63 -12.55 -11.84
C VAL A 282 11.29 -12.72 -12.55
N PHE A 283 10.75 -13.93 -12.46
CA PHE A 283 9.40 -14.28 -12.91
C PHE A 283 8.41 -14.00 -11.80
N MET A 284 7.59 -12.97 -12.01
CA MET A 284 6.53 -12.56 -11.11
C MET A 284 5.24 -13.29 -11.50
N GLN A 285 4.68 -14.05 -10.57
CA GLN A 285 3.40 -14.70 -10.74
C GLN A 285 2.27 -13.69 -10.40
N GLY A 286 1.39 -13.39 -11.37
CA GLY A 286 0.25 -12.50 -11.18
C GLY A 286 -0.29 -11.91 -12.50
N GLU A 287 -1.57 -11.55 -12.55
CA GLU A 287 -2.18 -10.87 -13.71
C GLU A 287 -1.73 -9.41 -13.81
N LYS A 288 -1.56 -8.90 -15.03
CA LYS A 288 -1.25 -7.48 -15.29
C LYS A 288 -2.47 -6.61 -14.98
N SER A 289 -2.52 -6.02 -13.78
CA SER A 289 -3.33 -4.84 -13.46
C SER A 289 -2.42 -3.73 -12.92
N SER A 290 -2.85 -2.46 -13.00
CA SER A 290 -2.11 -1.30 -12.47
C SER A 290 -1.77 -1.45 -10.99
N THR A 291 -2.71 -1.99 -10.21
CA THR A 291 -2.53 -2.29 -8.77
C THR A 291 -1.55 -3.45 -8.55
N THR A 292 -1.54 -4.46 -9.42
CA THR A 292 -0.58 -5.58 -9.34
C THR A 292 0.84 -5.12 -9.66
N GLN A 293 1.01 -4.08 -10.47
CA GLN A 293 2.33 -3.62 -10.92
C GLN A 293 3.18 -3.09 -9.76
N TYR A 294 2.65 -2.21 -8.91
CA TYR A 294 3.34 -1.72 -7.71
C TYR A 294 3.66 -2.84 -6.70
N LYS A 295 2.74 -3.79 -6.48
CA LYS A 295 3.01 -4.96 -5.63
C LYS A 295 4.16 -5.80 -6.16
N ASN A 296 4.16 -6.05 -7.47
CA ASN A 296 5.19 -6.82 -8.14
C ASN A 296 6.55 -6.13 -8.02
N TYR A 297 6.60 -4.79 -8.08
CA TYR A 297 7.84 -4.05 -7.84
C TYR A 297 8.31 -4.18 -6.38
N GLY A 298 7.41 -4.13 -5.39
CA GLY A 298 7.79 -4.29 -3.98
C GLY A 298 8.38 -5.68 -3.68
N ILE A 299 7.71 -6.76 -4.10
CA ILE A 299 8.22 -8.13 -3.94
C ILE A 299 9.49 -8.34 -4.75
N GLY A 300 9.49 -7.89 -6.01
CA GLY A 300 10.66 -7.94 -6.88
C GLY A 300 11.87 -7.24 -6.27
N ALA A 301 11.66 -6.07 -5.66
CA ALA A 301 12.73 -5.32 -5.02
C ALA A 301 13.32 -6.04 -3.80
N GLN A 302 12.49 -6.70 -3.01
CA GLN A 302 12.98 -7.54 -1.91
C GLN A 302 13.79 -8.73 -2.41
N ILE A 303 13.39 -9.37 -3.52
CA ILE A 303 14.14 -10.47 -4.13
C ILE A 303 15.54 -9.97 -4.55
N LEU A 304 15.63 -8.79 -5.16
CA LEU A 304 16.92 -8.20 -5.54
C LEU A 304 17.79 -7.85 -4.32
N ARG A 305 17.18 -7.28 -3.26
CA ARG A 305 17.88 -7.02 -1.99
C ARG A 305 18.38 -8.30 -1.32
N TYR A 306 17.62 -9.40 -1.40
CA TYR A 306 18.06 -10.72 -0.93
C TYR A 306 19.35 -11.16 -1.64
N PHE A 307 19.50 -10.82 -2.93
CA PHE A 307 20.73 -11.06 -3.68
C PHE A 307 21.85 -10.05 -3.41
N GLY A 308 21.64 -9.05 -2.56
CA GLY A 308 22.61 -7.98 -2.30
C GLY A 308 22.75 -6.97 -3.45
N ILE A 309 21.75 -6.90 -4.34
CA ILE A 309 21.72 -5.94 -5.45
C ILE A 309 21.12 -4.62 -4.94
N GLU A 310 21.87 -3.53 -5.15
CA GLU A 310 21.51 -2.16 -4.73
C GLU A 310 21.29 -1.25 -5.95
N GLU A 311 21.98 -1.54 -7.05
CA GLU A 311 21.93 -0.76 -8.28
C GLU A 311 21.50 -1.66 -9.45
N ILE A 312 20.57 -1.18 -10.28
CA ILE A 312 19.98 -2.00 -11.34
C ILE A 312 20.12 -1.37 -12.72
N LYS A 313 20.46 -2.22 -13.70
CA LYS A 313 20.37 -1.95 -15.13
C LYS A 313 19.16 -2.72 -15.66
N LEU A 314 18.03 -2.05 -15.73
CA LEU A 314 16.74 -2.67 -16.02
C LEU A 314 16.61 -2.96 -17.52
N LEU A 315 16.33 -4.21 -17.87
CA LEU A 315 16.02 -4.65 -19.23
C LEU A 315 14.52 -4.47 -19.49
N SER A 316 14.08 -3.23 -19.68
CA SER A 316 12.69 -2.87 -19.98
C SER A 316 12.59 -1.90 -21.16
N GLN A 317 11.45 -1.93 -21.83
CA GLN A 317 11.07 -0.97 -22.88
C GLN A 317 10.18 0.16 -22.31
N SER A 318 9.65 -0.01 -21.10
CA SER A 318 8.70 0.92 -20.44
C SER A 318 9.36 1.65 -19.27
N CYS A 319 10.42 2.41 -19.56
CA CYS A 319 11.32 2.92 -18.52
C CYS A 319 10.67 3.89 -17.53
N ASP A 320 9.82 4.83 -17.96
CA ASP A 320 9.31 5.88 -17.05
C ASP A 320 8.40 5.34 -15.94
N LYS A 321 7.53 4.35 -16.25
CA LYS A 321 6.61 3.76 -15.26
C LYS A 321 7.32 2.79 -14.32
N ASP A 322 8.28 2.03 -14.83
CA ASP A 322 9.06 1.09 -14.03
C ASP A 322 10.06 1.83 -13.11
N TYR A 323 10.55 3.00 -13.55
CA TYR A 323 11.50 3.85 -12.83
C TYR A 323 10.93 4.37 -11.50
N ILE A 324 9.76 5.00 -11.53
CA ILE A 324 9.15 5.63 -10.35
C ILE A 324 8.83 4.58 -9.27
N GLY A 325 8.36 3.40 -9.69
CA GLY A 325 8.06 2.30 -8.77
C GLY A 325 9.30 1.79 -8.05
N LEU A 326 10.40 1.52 -8.76
CA LEU A 326 11.58 0.84 -8.20
C LEU A 326 12.48 1.73 -7.33
N GLU A 327 12.58 3.03 -7.64
CA GLU A 327 13.35 3.99 -6.83
C GLU A 327 12.74 4.12 -5.42
N GLY A 328 11.40 4.15 -5.32
CA GLY A 328 10.67 4.13 -4.05
C GLY A 328 10.86 2.84 -3.22
N PHE A 329 11.48 1.81 -3.80
CA PHE A 329 11.87 0.59 -3.08
C PHE A 329 13.37 0.53 -2.78
N GLY A 330 14.07 1.67 -2.84
CA GLY A 330 15.49 1.79 -2.53
C GLY A 330 16.39 0.98 -3.46
N LEU A 331 15.97 0.78 -4.71
CA LEU A 331 16.81 0.28 -5.79
C LEU A 331 17.20 1.44 -6.70
N ASN A 332 18.51 1.65 -6.86
CA ASN A 332 19.01 2.74 -7.68
C ASN A 332 19.06 2.31 -9.15
N LEU A 333 18.14 2.84 -9.98
CA LEU A 333 18.20 2.61 -11.42
C LEU A 333 19.39 3.36 -12.04
N LYS A 334 20.35 2.63 -12.61
CA LYS A 334 21.50 3.23 -13.33
C LYS A 334 21.26 3.36 -14.83
N ALA A 335 20.48 2.44 -15.37
CA ALA A 335 20.08 2.45 -16.76
C ALA A 335 18.77 1.68 -16.89
N CYS A 336 17.92 2.13 -17.81
CA CYS A 336 16.81 1.34 -18.32
C CYS A 336 16.86 1.45 -19.82
N ASN A 337 17.26 0.39 -20.50
CA ASN A 337 17.27 0.29 -21.96
C ASN A 337 17.46 -1.18 -22.35
N PHE A 338 16.61 -1.67 -23.23
CA PHE A 338 16.86 -2.89 -24.00
C PHE A 338 16.22 -2.69 -25.38
N ASN A 339 17.03 -2.21 -26.32
CA ASN A 339 16.63 -2.02 -27.71
C ASN A 339 16.56 -3.35 -28.44
#